data_AF-A0A0A0BSN6-F1
#
_entry.id   AF-A0A0A0BSN6-F1
#
_cell.length_a   1.000
_cell.length_b   1.000
_cell.length_c   1.000
_cell.angle_alpha   90.00
_cell.angle_beta   90.00
_cell.angle_gamma   90.00
#
_symmetry.space_group_name_H-M   'P 1'
#
loop_
_entity.id
_entity.type
_entity.pdbx_description
1 polymer ?
#
loop_
_entity_poly.entity_id
_entity_poly.type
_entity_poly.pdbx_seq_one_letter_code
_entity_poly.pdbx_strand_id
1 'polypeptide(L)'
;MAKFASAGKPTAKKDLGRLAMSYGSVYVAQVALGANEMQSVRALREAQAYPGVSLVIAYASCIEHGIDMTSSLRQQKAAVASGHWPLYRFRPDAAPDGSLTLDSKAPSIPIAEYALGQSRFTQLARRDPERADQLLGQMQADADRRWAYFAQAATT
;
A
#
# COMPACT_ATOMS: atom_id res chain seq x y z
N MET A 1 -1.70 -11.56 16.48
CA MET A 1 -0.29 -11.37 16.08
C MET A 1 0.04 -12.38 14.97
N ALA A 2 0.88 -12.00 14.00
CA ALA A 2 1.32 -12.95 12.96
C ALA A 2 2.25 -14.03 13.56
N LYS A 3 2.03 -15.29 13.17
CA LYS A 3 2.97 -16.39 13.49
C LYS A 3 4.34 -16.09 12.87
N PHE A 4 5.42 -16.43 13.57
CA PHE A 4 6.82 -16.14 13.20
C PHE A 4 7.22 -14.64 13.15
N ALA A 5 6.36 -13.75 13.65
CA ALA A 5 6.67 -12.34 13.86
C ALA A 5 6.02 -11.81 15.15
N SER A 6 6.09 -12.59 16.23
CA SER A 6 5.42 -12.30 17.51
C SER A 6 5.95 -11.03 18.20
N ALA A 7 7.20 -10.64 17.95
CA ALA A 7 7.80 -9.39 18.42
C ALA A 7 7.66 -8.22 17.43
N GLY A 8 6.79 -8.36 16.42
CA GLY A 8 6.71 -7.46 15.28
C GLY A 8 7.79 -7.76 14.25
N LYS A 9 7.46 -7.61 12.96
CA LYS A 9 8.40 -7.83 11.86
C LYS A 9 9.31 -6.61 11.71
N PRO A 10 10.65 -6.73 11.88
CA PRO A 10 11.56 -5.58 11.82
C PRO A 10 11.87 -5.13 10.40
N THR A 11 11.70 -6.00 9.40
CA THR A 11 12.00 -5.67 8.01
C THR A 11 10.79 -5.07 7.32
N ALA A 12 11.04 -4.06 6.48
CA ALA A 12 10.03 -3.41 5.67
C ALA A 12 9.26 -4.39 4.75
N LYS A 13 8.12 -3.94 4.25
CA LYS A 13 7.36 -4.67 3.22
C LYS A 13 8.15 -4.66 1.90
N LYS A 14 8.40 -5.85 1.33
CA LYS A 14 8.92 -6.01 -0.04
C LYS A 14 7.98 -5.33 -1.03
N ASP A 15 8.54 -4.49 -1.88
CA ASP A 15 7.78 -3.77 -2.91
C ASP A 15 7.72 -4.60 -4.21
N LEU A 16 6.71 -5.47 -4.30
CA LEU A 16 6.51 -6.32 -5.47
C LEU A 16 6.21 -5.50 -6.74
N GLY A 17 5.49 -4.39 -6.59
CA GLY A 17 5.12 -3.55 -7.74
C GLY A 17 6.34 -2.89 -8.37
N ARG A 18 7.24 -2.32 -7.56
CA ARG A 18 8.50 -1.76 -8.08
C ARG A 18 9.38 -2.79 -8.77
N LEU A 19 9.44 -4.01 -8.25
CA LEU A 19 10.18 -5.11 -8.89
C LEU A 19 9.56 -5.53 -10.23
N ALA A 20 8.24 -5.45 -10.36
CA ALA A 20 7.58 -5.73 -11.64
C ALA A 20 7.79 -4.57 -12.63
N MET A 21 7.75 -3.32 -12.18
CA MET A 21 8.01 -2.14 -13.01
C MET A 21 9.41 -2.14 -13.62
N SER A 22 10.42 -2.67 -12.91
CA SER A 22 11.81 -2.69 -13.42
C SER A 22 12.01 -3.55 -14.67
N TYR A 23 11.05 -4.42 -15.03
CA TYR A 23 11.09 -5.11 -16.32
C TYR A 23 10.75 -4.19 -17.50
N GLY A 24 10.14 -3.03 -17.27
CA GLY A 24 9.77 -2.06 -18.30
C GLY A 24 8.62 -2.48 -19.22
N SER A 25 8.24 -3.76 -19.25
CA SER A 25 7.22 -4.32 -20.15
C SER A 25 5.99 -4.89 -19.43
N VAL A 26 5.83 -4.58 -18.15
CA VAL A 26 4.75 -5.12 -17.30
C VAL A 26 3.85 -3.97 -16.89
N TYR A 27 2.55 -4.05 -17.18
CA TYR A 27 1.58 -3.14 -16.58
C TYR A 27 1.45 -3.45 -15.09
N VAL A 28 1.55 -2.43 -14.23
CA VAL A 28 1.46 -2.62 -12.77
C VAL A 28 0.48 -1.64 -12.18
N ALA A 29 -0.46 -2.12 -11.37
CA ALA A 29 -1.32 -1.25 -10.58
C ALA A 29 -1.41 -1.71 -9.12
N GLN A 30 -1.39 -0.75 -8.19
CA GLN A 30 -1.71 -0.98 -6.79
C GLN A 30 -3.06 -0.34 -6.47
N VAL A 31 -4.02 -1.15 -6.00
CA VAL A 31 -5.43 -0.76 -5.87
C VAL A 31 -5.94 -1.01 -4.46
N ALA A 32 -6.97 -0.26 -4.05
CA ALA A 32 -7.73 -0.49 -2.84
C ALA A 32 -9.16 0.03 -3.03
N LEU A 33 -10.12 -0.89 -3.12
CA LEU A 33 -11.52 -0.60 -3.43
C LEU A 33 -12.13 0.42 -2.47
N GLY A 34 -11.91 0.23 -1.17
CA GLY A 34 -12.47 1.11 -0.13
C GLY A 34 -11.85 2.51 -0.08
N ALA A 35 -10.73 2.72 -0.77
CA ALA A 35 -10.09 4.04 -0.86
C ALA A 35 -10.48 4.79 -2.15
N ASN A 36 -10.50 4.10 -3.29
CA ASN A 36 -10.88 4.67 -4.58
C ASN A 36 -11.40 3.59 -5.54
N GLU A 37 -12.72 3.46 -5.59
CA GLU A 37 -13.40 2.50 -6.47
C GLU A 37 -13.16 2.79 -7.96
N MET A 38 -13.27 4.07 -8.35
CA MET A 38 -13.07 4.49 -9.74
C MET A 38 -11.66 4.16 -10.24
N GLN A 39 -10.64 4.37 -9.39
CA GLN A 39 -9.27 3.98 -9.68
C GLN A 39 -9.11 2.46 -9.82
N SER A 40 -9.76 1.69 -8.95
CA SER A 40 -9.71 0.23 -8.99
C SER A 40 -10.32 -0.32 -10.28
N VAL A 41 -11.50 0.18 -10.67
CA VAL A 41 -12.17 -0.21 -11.93
C VAL A 41 -11.33 0.19 -13.14
N ARG A 42 -10.77 1.40 -13.16
CA ARG A 42 -9.89 1.86 -14.23
C ARG A 42 -8.65 0.97 -14.36
N ALA A 43 -7.99 0.69 -13.23
CA ALA A 43 -6.80 -0.14 -13.21
C ALA A 43 -7.04 -1.55 -13.76
N LEU A 44 -8.19 -2.14 -13.45
CA LEU A 44 -8.58 -3.46 -13.96
C LEU A 44 -8.90 -3.44 -15.45
N ARG A 45 -9.56 -2.40 -15.95
CA ARG A 45 -9.82 -2.23 -17.39
C ARG A 45 -8.54 -2.04 -18.19
N GLU A 46 -7.63 -1.19 -17.71
CA GLU A 46 -6.33 -0.97 -18.32
C GLU A 46 -5.49 -2.26 -18.32
N ALA A 47 -5.45 -2.98 -17.19
CA ALA A 47 -4.76 -4.26 -17.07
C ALA A 47 -5.27 -5.32 -18.06
N GLN A 48 -6.59 -5.38 -18.27
CA GLN A 48 -7.22 -6.34 -19.18
C GLN A 48 -6.97 -5.97 -20.65
N ALA A 49 -6.93 -4.68 -20.99
CA ALA A 49 -6.71 -4.20 -22.34
C ALA A 49 -5.23 -4.23 -22.76
N TYR A 50 -4.30 -4.28 -21.80
CA TYR A 50 -2.87 -4.28 -22.06
C TYR A 50 -2.45 -5.56 -22.84
N PRO A 51 -1.83 -5.44 -24.04
CA PRO A 51 -1.41 -6.59 -24.84
C PRO A 51 -0.08 -7.19 -24.31
N GLY A 52 -0.06 -7.58 -23.03
CA GLY A 52 1.13 -8.08 -22.35
C GLY A 52 0.85 -8.62 -20.94
N VAL A 53 1.88 -8.63 -20.09
CA VAL A 53 1.74 -9.08 -18.70
C VAL A 53 1.23 -7.93 -17.84
N SER A 54 0.18 -8.21 -17.07
CA SER A 54 -0.42 -7.27 -16.13
C SER A 54 -0.37 -7.81 -14.70
N LEU A 55 0.10 -6.98 -13.76
CA LEU A 55 0.11 -7.25 -12.33
C LEU A 55 -0.77 -6.22 -11.59
N VAL A 56 -1.83 -6.71 -10.94
CA VAL A 56 -2.69 -5.87 -10.08
C VAL A 56 -2.55 -6.33 -8.63
N ILE A 57 -2.10 -5.44 -7.75
CA ILE A 57 -1.88 -5.68 -6.32
C ILE A 57 -3.00 -5.01 -5.53
N ALA A 58 -3.97 -5.80 -5.07
CA ALA A 58 -5.13 -5.31 -4.34
C ALA A 58 -4.93 -5.38 -2.81
N TYR A 59 -5.28 -4.30 -2.10
CA TYR A 59 -5.41 -4.35 -0.65
C TYR A 59 -6.64 -5.17 -0.27
N ALA A 60 -6.42 -6.34 0.34
CA ALA A 60 -7.47 -7.21 0.86
C ALA A 60 -7.53 -7.10 2.39
N SER A 61 -8.65 -6.62 2.92
CA SER A 61 -8.92 -6.64 4.35
C SER A 61 -9.16 -8.09 4.81
N CYS A 62 -8.60 -8.48 5.96
CA CYS A 62 -8.68 -9.84 6.49
C CYS A 62 -9.00 -9.81 7.99
N ILE A 63 -9.69 -10.85 8.47
CA ILE A 63 -9.98 -11.06 9.89
C ILE A 63 -8.70 -11.09 10.75
N GLU A 64 -7.58 -11.57 10.20
CA GLU A 64 -6.27 -11.61 10.87
C GLU A 64 -5.67 -10.22 11.12
N HIS A 65 -6.21 -9.18 10.49
CA HIS A 65 -5.85 -7.81 10.85
C HIS A 65 -6.45 -7.43 12.21
N GLY A 66 -7.52 -8.12 12.63
CA GLY A 66 -8.25 -7.88 13.87
C GLY A 66 -8.94 -6.52 13.86
N ILE A 67 -9.72 -6.28 12.80
CA ILE A 67 -10.62 -5.14 12.62
C ILE A 67 -12.06 -5.63 12.63
N ASP A 68 -13.01 -4.75 12.91
CA ASP A 68 -14.41 -5.02 12.60
C ASP A 68 -14.57 -5.06 11.06
N MET A 69 -14.98 -6.21 10.52
CA MET A 69 -15.09 -6.43 9.08
C MET A 69 -16.17 -5.54 8.43
N THR A 70 -17.16 -5.05 9.19
CA THR A 70 -18.12 -4.06 8.70
C THR A 70 -17.45 -2.72 8.38
N SER A 71 -16.33 -2.42 9.03
CA SER A 71 -15.52 -1.21 8.81
C SER A 71 -14.41 -1.39 7.77
N SER A 72 -14.35 -2.55 7.10
CA SER A 72 -13.23 -2.95 6.24
C SER A 72 -12.88 -1.93 5.15
N LEU A 73 -13.88 -1.33 4.48
CA LEU A 73 -13.65 -0.31 3.45
C LEU A 73 -13.07 0.98 4.04
N ARG A 74 -13.55 1.40 5.20
CA ARG A 74 -13.00 2.55 5.95
C ARG A 74 -11.53 2.31 6.30
N GLN A 75 -11.18 1.08 6.68
CA GLN A 75 -9.80 0.72 6.97
C GLN A 75 -8.90 0.78 5.72
N GLN A 76 -9.41 0.40 4.54
CA GLN A 76 -8.65 0.57 3.29
C GLN A 76 -8.41 2.06 3.00
N LYS A 77 -9.43 2.89 3.19
CA LYS A 77 -9.30 4.35 3.03
C LYS A 77 -8.24 4.92 3.96
N ALA A 78 -8.20 4.50 5.23
CA ALA A 78 -7.16 4.89 6.18
C ALA A 78 -5.76 4.36 5.79
N ALA A 79 -5.67 3.17 5.20
CA ALA A 79 -4.40 2.64 4.69
C ALA A 79 -3.80 3.52 3.59
N VAL A 80 -4.65 4.04 2.69
CA VAL A 80 -4.21 4.97 1.65
C VAL A 80 -3.92 6.35 2.23
N ALA A 81 -4.80 6.87 3.08
CA ALA A 81 -4.65 8.20 3.70
C ALA A 81 -3.40 8.30 4.59
N SER A 82 -2.93 7.20 5.18
CA SER A 82 -1.69 7.16 5.98
C SER A 82 -0.42 6.95 5.15
N GLY A 83 -0.53 6.78 3.83
CA GLY A 83 0.62 6.42 2.98
C GLY A 83 1.07 4.97 3.11
N HIS A 84 0.43 4.16 3.96
CA HIS A 84 0.75 2.73 4.08
C HIS A 84 0.60 1.99 2.74
N TRP A 85 -0.41 2.38 1.97
CA TRP A 85 -0.79 1.76 0.70
C TRP A 85 -1.03 2.80 -0.40
N PRO A 86 0.01 3.35 -1.06
CA PRO A 86 -0.20 4.30 -2.15
C PRO A 86 -0.95 3.65 -3.32
N LEU A 87 -1.77 4.42 -4.04
CA LEU A 87 -2.48 3.95 -5.24
C LEU A 87 -1.79 4.49 -6.47
N TYR A 88 -1.42 3.62 -7.40
CA TYR A 88 -0.73 4.02 -8.63
C TYR A 88 -1.03 3.06 -9.77
N ARG A 89 -0.73 3.51 -10.99
CA ARG A 89 -0.74 2.71 -12.22
C ARG A 89 0.52 3.01 -13.03
N PHE A 90 1.21 1.99 -13.47
CA PHE A 90 2.36 2.07 -14.36
C PHE A 90 1.96 1.48 -15.71
N ARG A 91 2.08 2.29 -16.77
CA ARG A 91 1.77 1.94 -18.15
C ARG A 91 3.08 1.90 -18.95
N PRO A 92 3.61 0.70 -19.26
CA PRO A 92 4.88 0.57 -19.95
C PRO A 92 4.88 1.22 -21.35
N ASP A 93 3.77 1.16 -22.07
CA ASP A 93 3.71 1.64 -23.46
C ASP A 93 3.36 3.14 -23.58
N ALA A 94 3.20 3.86 -22.47
CA ALA A 94 2.76 5.25 -22.47
C ALA A 94 3.91 6.26 -22.70
N ALA A 95 5.16 5.84 -22.55
CA ALA A 95 6.37 6.63 -22.78
C ALA A 95 7.57 5.68 -23.02
N PRO A 96 8.74 6.15 -23.50
CA PRO A 96 9.92 5.29 -23.73
C PRO A 96 10.34 4.44 -22.53
N ASP A 97 10.22 4.98 -21.31
CA ASP A 97 10.54 4.29 -20.04
C ASP A 97 9.27 3.91 -19.24
N GLY A 98 8.11 3.94 -19.89
CA GLY A 98 6.80 3.84 -19.25
C GLY A 98 6.38 5.10 -18.51
N SER A 99 5.09 5.17 -18.18
CA SER A 99 4.51 6.29 -17.42
C SER A 99 3.90 5.78 -16.13
N LEU A 100 4.31 6.37 -15.01
CA LEU A 100 3.71 6.15 -13.70
C LEU A 100 2.70 7.26 -13.42
N THR A 101 1.47 6.90 -13.06
CA THR A 101 0.47 7.80 -12.51
C THR A 101 0.26 7.46 -11.03
N LEU A 102 0.48 8.43 -10.15
CA LEU A 102 0.18 8.33 -8.73
C LEU A 102 -1.26 8.81 -8.49
N ASP A 103 -2.17 7.88 -8.21
CA ASP A 103 -3.61 8.16 -8.05
C ASP A 103 -3.99 8.53 -6.60
N SER A 104 -3.14 8.21 -5.61
CA SER A 104 -3.33 8.61 -4.21
C SER A 104 -2.69 9.96 -3.90
N LYS A 105 -3.38 10.78 -3.09
CA LYS A 105 -2.83 12.05 -2.56
C LYS A 105 -1.68 11.79 -1.57
N ALA A 106 -1.00 12.87 -1.18
CA ALA A 106 -0.05 12.84 -0.07
C ALA A 106 -0.69 12.30 1.22
N PRO A 107 0.06 11.59 2.08
CA PRO A 107 -0.44 11.13 3.37
C PRO A 107 -1.04 12.29 4.17
N SER A 108 -2.25 12.08 4.69
CA SER A 108 -3.03 13.09 5.42
C SER A 108 -3.29 12.71 6.88
N ILE A 109 -2.94 11.49 7.29
CA ILE A 109 -3.00 11.03 8.67
C ILE A 109 -1.70 10.31 9.05
N PRO A 110 -1.30 10.30 10.34
CA PRO A 110 -0.15 9.52 10.80
C PRO A 110 -0.36 8.01 10.61
N ILE A 111 0.74 7.27 10.39
CA ILE A 111 0.69 5.81 10.25
C ILE A 111 0.13 5.12 11.49
N ALA A 112 0.36 5.71 12.66
CA ALA A 112 -0.11 5.19 13.94
C ALA A 112 -1.64 5.18 14.03
N GLU A 113 -2.32 6.18 13.46
CA GLU A 113 -3.80 6.23 13.43
C GLU A 113 -4.37 5.04 12.63
N TYR A 114 -3.77 4.73 11.48
CA TYR A 114 -4.14 3.55 10.70
C TYR A 114 -3.77 2.23 11.40
N ALA A 115 -2.57 2.15 11.98
CA ALA A 115 -2.04 0.92 12.57
C ALA A 115 -2.79 0.56 13.86
N LEU A 116 -2.99 1.51 14.77
CA LEU A 116 -3.62 1.27 16.07
C LEU A 116 -5.13 1.01 15.98
N GLY A 117 -5.75 1.21 14.82
CA GLY A 117 -7.09 0.70 14.52
C GLY A 117 -7.18 -0.83 14.34
N GLN A 118 -6.06 -1.57 14.41
CA GLN A 118 -6.02 -2.99 14.09
C GLN A 118 -5.36 -3.80 15.20
N SER A 119 -5.99 -4.91 15.60
CA SER A 119 -5.48 -5.75 16.69
C SER A 119 -4.10 -6.34 16.40
N ARG A 120 -3.73 -6.53 15.13
CA ARG A 120 -2.39 -7.02 14.76
C ARG A 120 -1.24 -6.11 15.20
N PHE A 121 -1.50 -4.81 15.40
CA PHE A 121 -0.53 -3.84 15.91
C PHE A 121 -0.74 -3.57 17.40
N THR A 122 -1.98 -3.38 17.86
CA THR A 122 -2.25 -3.03 19.27
C THR A 122 -1.87 -4.14 20.24
N GLN A 123 -1.88 -5.41 19.82
CA GLN A 123 -1.38 -6.52 20.64
C GLN A 123 0.11 -6.33 21.01
N LEU A 124 0.95 -5.83 20.09
CA LEU A 124 2.34 -5.54 20.41
C LEU A 124 2.45 -4.31 21.32
N ALA A 125 1.72 -3.23 21.01
CA ALA A 125 1.71 -2.02 21.82
C ALA A 125 1.31 -2.26 23.29
N ARG A 126 0.45 -3.24 23.56
CA ARG A 126 0.09 -3.64 24.93
C ARG A 126 1.15 -4.50 25.61
N ARG A 127 1.84 -5.35 24.85
CA ARG A 127 2.80 -6.32 25.39
C ARG A 127 4.19 -5.72 25.58
N ASP A 128 4.60 -4.86 24.66
CA ASP A 128 5.94 -4.28 24.55
C ASP A 128 5.82 -2.88 23.90
N PRO A 129 5.47 -1.86 24.71
CA PRO A 129 5.22 -0.50 24.21
C PRO A 129 6.44 0.14 23.56
N GLU A 130 7.63 -0.01 24.16
CA GLU A 130 8.88 0.57 23.64
C GLU A 130 9.21 0.01 22.25
N ARG A 131 9.07 -1.31 22.07
CA ARG A 131 9.26 -1.94 20.77
C ARG A 131 8.21 -1.50 19.76
N ALA A 132 6.95 -1.38 20.18
CA ALA A 132 5.87 -0.94 19.32
C ALA A 132 6.12 0.49 18.80
N ASP A 133 6.53 1.41 19.66
CA ASP A 133 6.83 2.80 19.30
C ASP A 133 8.01 2.87 18.32
N GLN A 134 9.07 2.09 18.57
CA GLN A 134 10.20 1.98 17.64
C GLN A 134 9.75 1.51 16.24
N LEU A 135 8.95 0.44 16.18
CA LEU A 135 8.49 -0.12 14.90
C LEU A 135 7.47 0.78 14.20
N LEU A 136 6.63 1.50 14.94
CA LEU A 136 5.71 2.49 14.38
C LEU A 136 6.47 3.67 13.75
N GLY A 137 7.54 4.15 14.40
CA GLY A 137 8.43 5.17 13.83
C GLY A 137 9.10 4.69 12.53
N GLN A 138 9.59 3.44 12.50
CA GLN A 138 10.14 2.85 11.28
C GLN A 138 9.09 2.72 10.17
N MET A 139 7.87 2.30 10.53
CA MET A 139 6.76 2.15 9.60
C MET A 139 6.32 3.51 9.00
N GLN A 140 6.36 4.59 9.78
CA GLN A 140 6.11 5.95 9.29
C GLN A 140 7.16 6.35 8.26
N ALA A 141 8.44 6.23 8.63
CA ALA A 141 9.54 6.58 7.73
C ALA A 141 9.53 5.76 6.43
N ASP A 142 9.13 4.48 6.49
CA ASP A 142 8.94 3.64 5.31
C ASP A 142 7.79 4.12 4.41
N ALA A 143 6.65 4.49 5.01
CA ALA A 143 5.50 5.00 4.27
C ALA A 143 5.85 6.32 3.56
N ASP A 144 6.51 7.23 4.26
CA ASP A 144 6.93 8.53 3.72
C ASP A 144 7.92 8.37 2.57
N ARG A 145 8.95 7.52 2.75
CA ARG A 145 9.92 7.21 1.70
C ARG A 145 9.26 6.59 0.48
N ARG A 146 8.35 5.63 0.67
CA ARG A 146 7.67 4.95 -0.44
C ARG A 146 6.80 5.93 -1.22
N TRP A 147 6.04 6.78 -0.52
CA TRP A 147 5.19 7.76 -1.18
C TRP A 147 6.04 8.78 -1.96
N ALA A 148 7.10 9.33 -1.36
CA ALA A 148 8.00 10.27 -2.01
C ALA A 148 8.65 9.69 -3.27
N TYR A 149 9.05 8.42 -3.24
CA TYR A 149 9.56 7.72 -4.42
C TYR A 149 8.56 7.72 -5.58
N PHE A 150 7.31 7.32 -5.32
CA PHE A 150 6.29 7.30 -6.38
C PHE A 150 5.87 8.69 -6.82
N ALA A 151 5.91 9.69 -5.93
CA ALA A 151 5.63 11.08 -6.30
C ALA A 151 6.70 11.64 -7.23
N GLN A 152 7.99 11.33 -7.00
CA GLN A 152 9.09 11.72 -7.88
C GLN A 152 9.06 10.99 -9.23
N ALA A 153 8.65 9.73 -9.24
CA ALA A 153 8.55 8.93 -10.45
C ALA A 153 7.28 9.21 -11.28
N ALA A 154 6.29 9.91 -10.70
CA ALA A 154 5.03 10.18 -11.38
C ALA A 154 5.23 11.15 -12.55
N THR A 155 4.74 10.77 -13.71
CA THR A 155 4.69 11.65 -14.90
C THR A 155 3.44 12.51 -14.82
N THR A 156 3.57 13.80 -15.18
CA THR A 156 2.44 14.75 -15.25
C THR A 156 1.49 14.39 -16.40
#